data_AF-A0A9P0D1S3-F1
#
_entry.id   AF-A0A9P0D1S3-F1
#
_cell.length_a   1.000
_cell.length_b   1.000
_cell.length_c   1.000
_cell.angle_alpha   90.00
_cell.angle_beta   90.00
_cell.angle_gamma   90.00
#
_symmetry.space_group_name_H-M   'P 1'
#
loop_
_entity.id
_entity.type
_entity.pdbx_description
1 polymer ?
#
loop_
_entity_poly.entity_id
_entity_poly.type
_entity_poly.pdbx_seq_one_letter_code
_entity_poly.pdbx_strand_id
1 'polypeptide(L)'
;MRLLVDVPKAGYGNTNDGNKSRRFVADPDTSSRISGINVDLIKRFRVILKEISSGFTINAEKFAAYAHTTTMLYIDLYGWHPMSPTIHKVLIHGTQLIRHANFTYWSINRGGG
;
A
#
# COMPACT_ATOMS: atom_id res chain seq x y z
N MET A 1 3.25 -11.46 -20.03
CA MET A 1 2.48 -10.36 -19.40
C MET A 1 2.28 -9.26 -20.45
N ARG A 2 1.05 -8.92 -20.88
CA ARG A 2 0.77 -7.70 -21.69
C ARG A 2 0.08 -6.69 -20.77
N LEU A 3 0.82 -5.71 -20.29
CA LEU A 3 0.32 -4.64 -19.42
C LEU A 3 0.70 -3.30 -20.07
N LEU A 4 -0.30 -2.50 -20.48
CA LEU A 4 -0.09 -1.12 -20.91
C LEU A 4 0.02 -0.24 -19.67
N VAL A 5 1.21 0.32 -19.43
CA VAL A 5 1.57 1.22 -18.31
C VAL A 5 1.90 2.60 -18.92
N ASP A 6 1.57 3.68 -18.21
CA ASP A 6 1.86 5.08 -18.63
C ASP A 6 1.31 5.53 -19.98
N VAL A 7 0.13 5.03 -20.39
CA VAL A 7 -0.58 5.64 -21.53
C VAL A 7 -1.34 6.87 -21.03
N PRO A 8 -1.02 8.10 -21.49
CA PRO A 8 -1.71 9.30 -21.08
C PRO A 8 -3.18 9.26 -21.54
N LYS A 9 -4.10 9.63 -20.64
CA LYS A 9 -5.53 9.80 -20.97
C LYS A 9 -5.80 11.30 -21.04
N ALA A 10 -6.52 11.78 -22.04
CA ALA A 10 -6.86 13.20 -22.12
C ALA A 10 -7.61 13.63 -20.83
N GLY A 11 -7.02 14.57 -20.07
CA GLY A 11 -7.56 15.07 -18.80
C GLY A 11 -7.14 14.32 -17.51
N TYR A 12 -6.38 13.22 -17.60
CA TYR A 12 -5.86 12.47 -16.43
C TYR A 12 -4.43 11.96 -16.69
N GLY A 13 -3.51 12.18 -15.74
CA GLY A 13 -2.07 11.97 -15.90
C GLY A 13 -1.63 10.58 -16.37
N ASN A 14 -2.36 9.50 -16.05
CA ASN A 14 -2.10 8.16 -16.59
C ASN A 14 -3.36 7.27 -16.60
N THR A 15 -3.24 6.07 -17.19
CA THR A 15 -4.30 5.03 -17.25
C THR A 15 -4.13 3.90 -16.21
N ASN A 16 -3.43 4.14 -15.10
CA ASN A 16 -3.16 3.10 -14.10
C ASN A 16 -4.37 2.79 -13.21
N ASP A 17 -5.35 2.08 -13.77
CA ASP A 17 -6.52 1.63 -13.03
C ASP A 17 -6.18 0.61 -11.91
N GLY A 18 -7.15 0.38 -11.01
CA GLY A 18 -6.99 -0.57 -9.90
C GLY A 18 -6.68 -2.01 -10.35
N ASN A 19 -7.03 -2.39 -11.59
CA ASN A 19 -6.72 -3.71 -12.13
C ASN A 19 -5.24 -3.83 -12.53
N LYS A 20 -4.66 -2.76 -13.10
CA LYS A 20 -3.22 -2.68 -13.38
C LYS A 20 -2.40 -2.65 -12.11
N SER A 21 -2.85 -1.89 -11.10
CA SER A 21 -2.20 -1.87 -9.77
C SER A 21 -2.19 -3.25 -9.12
N ARG A 22 -3.32 -3.97 -9.11
CA ARG A 22 -3.39 -5.35 -8.62
C ARG A 22 -2.46 -6.31 -9.36
N ARG A 23 -2.35 -6.19 -10.68
CA ARG A 23 -1.44 -7.02 -11.48
C ARG A 23 0.03 -6.67 -11.25
N PHE A 24 0.36 -5.40 -11.03
CA PHE A 24 1.71 -4.96 -10.70
C PHE A 24 2.19 -5.56 -9.37
N VAL A 25 1.33 -5.61 -8.35
CA VAL A 25 1.69 -6.21 -7.06
C VAL A 25 1.49 -7.73 -7.00
N ALA A 26 0.88 -8.36 -8.02
CA ALA A 26 0.62 -9.81 -8.03
C ALA A 26 1.88 -10.64 -8.28
N ASP A 27 2.79 -10.13 -9.12
CA ASP A 27 4.06 -10.77 -9.46
C ASP A 27 5.23 -9.80 -9.17
N PRO A 28 5.71 -9.77 -7.91
CA PRO A 28 6.78 -8.87 -7.49
C PRO A 28 8.08 -9.06 -8.26
N ASP A 29 8.42 -10.31 -8.62
CA ASP A 29 9.66 -10.63 -9.31
C ASP A 29 9.65 -10.12 -10.76
N THR A 30 8.54 -10.29 -11.48
CA THR A 30 8.39 -9.70 -12.82
C THR A 30 8.31 -8.17 -12.75
N SER A 31 7.58 -7.61 -11.79
CA SER A 31 7.49 -6.15 -11.64
C SER A 31 8.82 -5.52 -11.27
N SER A 32 9.59 -6.14 -10.38
CA SER A 32 10.96 -5.72 -10.02
C SER A 32 11.86 -5.72 -11.25
N ARG A 33 11.85 -6.82 -12.02
CA ARG A 33 12.65 -6.95 -13.25
C ARG A 33 12.32 -5.91 -14.31
N ILE A 34 11.04 -5.53 -14.44
CA ILE A 34 10.59 -4.56 -15.45
C ILE A 34 10.85 -3.11 -15.01
N SER A 35 10.58 -2.79 -13.74
CA SER A 35 10.64 -1.42 -13.22
C SER A 35 11.99 -1.04 -12.61
N GLY A 36 12.87 -2.01 -12.34
CA GLY A 36 14.10 -1.80 -11.58
C GLY A 36 13.88 -1.54 -10.08
N ILE A 37 12.64 -1.67 -9.59
CA ILE A 37 12.32 -1.48 -8.17
C ILE A 37 12.72 -2.73 -7.39
N ASN A 38 13.24 -2.56 -6.18
CA ASN A 38 13.58 -3.66 -5.29
C ASN A 38 12.38 -4.59 -5.03
N VAL A 39 12.59 -5.89 -5.24
CA VAL A 39 11.53 -6.90 -5.12
C VAL A 39 10.91 -6.98 -3.73
N ASP A 40 11.72 -6.78 -2.68
CA ASP A 40 11.24 -6.85 -1.29
C ASP A 40 10.36 -5.66 -0.96
N LEU A 41 10.67 -4.48 -1.51
CA LEU A 41 9.80 -3.31 -1.38
C LEU A 41 8.43 -3.57 -2.05
N ILE A 42 8.40 -4.18 -3.24
CA ILE A 42 7.14 -4.54 -3.92
C ILE A 42 6.35 -5.58 -3.11
N LYS A 43 7.03 -6.60 -2.58
CA LYS A 43 6.41 -7.62 -1.70
C LYS A 43 5.79 -6.99 -0.46
N ARG A 44 6.48 -6.04 0.17
CA ARG A 44 5.97 -5.31 1.35
C ARG A 44 4.73 -4.48 1.02
N PHE A 45 4.76 -3.73 -0.08
CA PHE A 45 3.58 -2.98 -0.54
C PHE A 45 2.39 -3.90 -0.87
N ARG A 46 2.64 -5.07 -1.48
CA ARG A 46 1.60 -6.07 -1.72
C ARG A 46 0.90 -6.49 -0.42
N VAL A 47 1.67 -6.80 0.63
CA VAL A 47 1.12 -7.19 1.93
C VAL A 47 0.28 -6.07 2.53
N ILE A 48 0.82 -4.84 2.56
CA ILE A 48 0.11 -3.67 3.11
C ILE A 48 -1.22 -3.43 2.38
N LEU A 49 -1.20 -3.44 1.05
CA LEU A 49 -2.41 -3.25 0.25
C LEU A 49 -3.42 -4.39 0.45
N LYS A 50 -2.94 -5.64 0.53
CA LYS A 50 -3.80 -6.80 0.77
C LYS A 50 -4.48 -6.69 2.13
N GLU A 51 -3.74 -6.37 3.19
CA GLU A 51 -4.27 -6.19 4.54
C GLU A 51 -5.36 -5.12 4.58
N ILE A 52 -5.09 -3.92 4.04
CA ILE A 52 -6.07 -2.82 3.99
C ILE A 52 -7.32 -3.21 3.19
N SER A 53 -7.16 -4.00 2.13
CA SER A 53 -8.28 -4.46 1.29
C SER A 53 -9.02 -5.69 1.83
N SER A 54 -8.49 -6.34 2.87
CA SER A 54 -8.96 -7.67 3.30
C SER A 54 -10.31 -7.62 4.03
N GLY A 55 -10.69 -6.46 4.57
CA GLY A 55 -11.93 -6.29 5.35
C GLY A 55 -11.88 -6.93 6.74
N PHE A 56 -10.75 -7.52 7.15
CA PHE A 56 -10.58 -8.09 8.49
C PHE A 56 -10.04 -7.06 9.49
N THR A 57 -10.17 -7.37 10.78
CA THR A 57 -9.58 -6.59 11.86
C THR A 57 -8.06 -6.67 11.79
N ILE A 58 -7.41 -5.55 11.49
CA ILE A 58 -5.95 -5.47 11.41
C ILE A 58 -5.39 -5.10 12.78
N ASN A 59 -4.36 -5.82 13.23
CA ASN A 59 -3.62 -5.43 14.42
C ASN A 59 -2.79 -4.16 14.12
N ALA A 60 -3.21 -3.04 14.71
CA ALA A 60 -2.62 -1.74 14.43
C ALA A 60 -1.13 -1.65 14.81
N GLU A 61 -0.67 -2.34 15.85
CA GLU A 61 0.73 -2.31 16.28
C GLU A 61 1.63 -3.08 15.32
N LYS A 62 1.20 -4.29 14.93
CA LYS A 62 1.91 -5.08 13.91
C LYS A 62 1.95 -4.36 12.58
N PHE A 63 0.84 -3.72 12.18
CA PHE A 63 0.79 -2.90 10.97
C PHE A 63 1.75 -1.70 11.07
N ALA A 64 1.77 -1.00 12.20
CA ALA A 64 2.65 0.15 12.40
C ALA A 64 4.13 -0.23 12.30
N ALA A 65 4.54 -1.34 12.95
CA ALA A 65 5.90 -1.85 12.86
C ALA A 65 6.27 -2.25 11.43
N TYR A 66 5.36 -2.92 10.73
CA TYR A 66 5.58 -3.34 9.34
C TYR A 66 5.66 -2.13 8.38
N ALA A 67 4.80 -1.13 8.57
CA ALA A 67 4.81 0.12 7.80
C ALA A 67 6.10 0.91 8.07
N HIS A 68 6.52 1.05 9.33
CA HIS A 68 7.76 1.74 9.69
C HIS A 68 9.00 1.08 9.08
N THR A 69 9.14 -0.24 9.18
CA THR A 69 10.27 -0.96 8.56
C THR A 69 10.27 -0.82 7.04
N THR A 70 9.08 -0.76 6.41
CA THR A 70 8.94 -0.54 4.97
C THR A 70 9.32 0.90 4.57
N THR A 71 8.98 1.89 5.40
CA THR A 71 9.42 3.29 5.21
C THR A 71 10.93 3.41 5.31
N MET A 72 11.56 2.78 6.29
CA MET A 72 13.02 2.79 6.43
C MET A 72 13.70 2.16 5.21
N LEU A 73 13.20 1.01 4.74
CA LEU A 73 13.69 0.37 3.52
C LEU A 73 13.53 1.27 2.28
N TYR A 74 12.41 1.99 2.17
CA TYR A 74 12.20 2.95 1.08
C TYR A 74 13.22 4.09 1.13
N ILE A 75 13.47 4.68 2.30
CA ILE A 75 14.42 5.79 2.47
C ILE A 75 15.85 5.32 2.17
N ASP A 76 16.22 4.12 2.60
CA ASP A 76 17.55 3.55 2.35
C ASP A 76 17.79 3.31 0.85
N LEU A 77 16.81 2.75 0.14
CA LEU A 77 16.94 2.44 -1.29
C LEU A 77 16.70 3.63 -2.22
N TYR A 78 15.79 4.53 -1.84
CA TYR A 78 15.22 5.57 -2.70
C TYR A 78 15.14 6.93 -2.00
N GLY A 79 16.02 7.22 -1.05
CA GLY A 79 16.03 8.50 -0.31
C GLY A 79 16.15 9.74 -1.20
N TRP A 80 16.67 9.59 -2.42
CA TRP A 80 16.72 10.62 -3.45
C TRP A 80 15.35 10.96 -4.06
N HIS A 81 14.34 10.08 -3.94
CA HIS A 81 13.00 10.27 -4.48
C HIS A 81 11.98 10.44 -3.34
N PRO A 82 11.46 11.65 -3.08
CA PRO A 82 10.50 11.87 -2.00
C PRO A 82 9.24 10.99 -2.20
N MET A 83 8.73 10.43 -1.11
CA MET A 83 7.52 9.61 -1.17
C MET A 83 6.34 10.42 -1.70
N SER A 84 5.54 9.81 -2.58
CA SER A 84 4.29 10.42 -3.01
C SER A 84 3.34 10.61 -1.81
N PRO A 85 2.47 11.65 -1.83
CA PRO A 85 1.52 11.90 -0.74
C PRO A 85 0.64 10.68 -0.41
N THR A 86 0.30 9.87 -1.41
CA THR A 86 -0.49 8.64 -1.23
C THR A 86 0.29 7.57 -0.45
N ILE A 87 1.55 7.33 -0.81
CA ILE A 87 2.42 6.38 -0.10
C ILE A 87 2.64 6.84 1.33
N HIS A 88 2.93 8.14 1.52
CA HIS A 88 3.11 8.73 2.84
C HIS A 88 1.85 8.54 3.71
N LYS A 89 0.66 8.82 3.18
CA LYS A 89 -0.61 8.58 3.89
C LYS A 89 -0.81 7.12 4.28
N VAL A 90 -0.49 6.17 3.39
CA VAL A 90 -0.64 4.74 3.70
C VAL A 90 0.35 4.29 4.78
N LEU A 91 1.63 4.66 4.67
CA LEU A 91 2.67 4.17 5.57
C LEU A 91 2.66 4.89 6.93
N ILE A 92 2.38 6.20 6.96
CA ILE A 92 2.44 7.01 8.18
C ILE A 92 1.06 7.11 8.84
N HIS A 93 0.02 7.43 8.06
CA HIS A 93 -1.35 7.61 8.60
C HIS A 93 -2.19 6.33 8.57
N GLY A 94 -1.77 5.27 7.89
CA GLY A 94 -2.53 4.01 7.81
C GLY A 94 -2.82 3.38 9.18
N THR A 95 -1.87 3.46 10.11
CA THR A 95 -2.05 3.00 11.49
C THR A 95 -3.17 3.76 12.21
N GLN A 96 -3.26 5.08 12.03
CA GLN A 96 -4.31 5.90 12.64
C GLN A 96 -5.67 5.54 12.08
N LEU A 97 -5.75 5.30 10.77
CA LEU A 97 -6.98 4.85 10.11
C LEU A 97 -7.45 3.49 10.65
N ILE A 98 -6.54 2.53 10.81
CA ILE A 98 -6.83 1.20 11.36
C ILE A 98 -7.28 1.31 12.82
N ARG A 99 -6.61 2.13 13.64
CA ARG A 99 -7.01 2.36 15.05
C ARG A 99 -8.41 2.96 15.13
N HIS A 100 -8.71 3.94 14.28
CA HIS A 100 -10.04 4.55 14.22
C HIS A 100 -11.10 3.54 13.74
N ALA A 101 -10.82 2.77 12.70
CA ALA A 101 -11.73 1.73 12.19
C ALA A 101 -12.01 0.64 13.24
N ASN A 102 -10.99 0.18 13.96
CA ASN A 102 -11.14 -0.78 15.05
C ASN A 102 -11.95 -0.21 16.20
N PHE A 103 -11.75 1.06 16.55
CA PHE A 103 -12.53 1.75 17.57
C PHE A 103 -14.00 1.89 17.17
N THR A 104 -14.29 2.29 15.93
CA THR A 104 -15.65 2.41 15.40
C THR A 104 -16.36 1.05 15.37
N TYR A 105 -15.69 -0.02 14.94
CA TYR A 105 -16.25 -1.38 14.98
C TYR A 105 -16.56 -1.83 16.41
N TRP A 106 -15.67 -1.56 17.37
CA TRP A 106 -15.90 -1.85 18.78
C TRP A 106 -17.01 -1.01 19.41
N SER A 107 -17.12 0.27 19.05
CA SER A 107 -18.13 1.20 19.54
C SER A 107 -19.52 0.83 19.04
N ILE A 108 -19.67 0.52 17.75
CA ILE A 108 -20.94 0.08 17.16
C ILE A 108 -21.41 -1.24 17.77
N ASN A 109 -20.50 -2.21 17.98
CA ASN A 109 -20.86 -3.52 18.53
C ASN A 109 -21.07 -3.53 20.07
N ARG A 110 -20.81 -2.42 20.78
CA ARG A 110 -21.05 -2.30 22.23
C ARG A 110 -22.35 -1.57 22.61
N GLY A 111 -23.09 -1.06 21.63
CA GLY A 111 -24.36 -0.35 21.86
C GLY A 111 -25.61 -1.23 21.99
N GLY A 112 -25.46 -2.56 22.09
CA GLY A 112 -26.57 -3.50 22.23
C GLY A 112 -26.29 -4.51 23.34
N GLY A 113 -26.53 -4.11 24.58
CA GLY A 113 -26.46 -4.95 25.78
C GLY A 113 -27.23 -4.30 26.91
#